data_AF-A0A559PQF1-F1
#
_entry.id   AF-A0A559PQF1-F1
#
_cell.length_a   1.000
_cell.length_b   1.000
_cell.length_c   1.000
_cell.angle_alpha   90.00
_cell.angle_beta   90.00
_cell.angle_gamma   90.00
#
_symmetry.space_group_name_H-M   'P 1'
#
loop_
_entity.id
_entity.type
_entity.pdbx_description
1 polymer ?
#
loop_
_entity_poly.entity_id
_entity_poly.type
_entity_poly.pdbx_seq_one_letter_code
_entity_poly.pdbx_strand_id
1 'polypeptide(L)'
;MEVRLKKNTIDYLLNALNRENEDIFLQLKLNEKSILDSAGYNFKIEEDLADVIRDWAMDKQQIVGFDEDYELTNEGEMLQEIIDKFYT
;
A
#
# COMPACT_ATOMS: atom_id res chain seq x y z
N MET A 1 1.63 14.19 -2.80
CA MET A 1 2.67 13.14 -2.82
C MET A 1 2.67 12.36 -4.14
N GLU A 2 3.86 11.95 -4.64
CA GLU A 2 3.99 10.99 -5.74
C GLU A 2 4.62 9.69 -5.25
N VAL A 3 3.96 8.56 -5.50
CA VAL A 3 4.36 7.24 -4.97
C VAL A 3 4.44 6.22 -6.10
N ARG A 4 5.49 5.40 -6.09
CA ARG A 4 5.63 4.26 -7.02
C ARG A 4 5.69 2.94 -6.25
N LEU A 5 4.76 2.03 -6.58
CA LEU A 5 4.73 0.67 -6.06
C LEU A 5 4.93 -0.35 -7.18
N LYS A 6 5.55 -1.49 -6.85
CA LYS A 6 5.60 -2.65 -7.75
C LYS A 6 4.21 -3.24 -7.96
N LYS A 7 4.04 -3.96 -9.06
CA LYS A 7 2.75 -4.56 -9.45
C LYS A 7 2.18 -5.54 -8.41
N ASN A 8 3.00 -6.40 -7.82
CA ASN A 8 2.53 -7.30 -6.77
C ASN A 8 2.08 -6.54 -5.52
N THR A 9 2.84 -5.54 -5.10
CA THR A 9 2.56 -4.72 -3.91
C THR A 9 1.27 -3.92 -4.04
N ILE A 10 1.02 -3.33 -5.21
CA ILE A 10 -0.24 -2.61 -5.46
C ILE A 10 -1.43 -3.55 -5.64
N ASP A 11 -1.27 -4.69 -6.31
CA ASP A 11 -2.33 -5.70 -6.39
C ASP A 11 -2.71 -6.18 -4.98
N TYR A 12 -1.73 -6.36 -4.09
CA TYR A 12 -1.95 -6.64 -2.68
C TYR A 12 -2.71 -5.51 -1.97
N LEU A 13 -2.20 -4.26 -2.05
CA LEU A 13 -2.81 -3.09 -1.41
C LEU A 13 -4.27 -2.90 -1.82
N LEU A 14 -4.57 -2.93 -3.12
CA LEU A 14 -5.92 -2.76 -3.63
C LEU A 14 -6.87 -3.86 -3.16
N ASN A 15 -6.40 -5.11 -3.16
CA ASN A 15 -7.22 -6.24 -2.69
C ASN A 15 -7.49 -6.16 -1.19
N ALA A 16 -6.51 -5.75 -0.39
CA ALA A 16 -6.64 -5.61 1.05
C ALA A 16 -7.56 -4.44 1.42
N LEU A 17 -7.35 -3.26 0.84
CA LEU A 17 -8.22 -2.09 1.05
C LEU A 17 -9.64 -2.34 0.59
N ASN A 18 -9.87 -3.02 -0.54
CA ASN A 18 -11.22 -3.34 -0.99
C ASN A 18 -12.00 -4.23 0.01
N ARG A 19 -11.31 -4.99 0.87
CA ARG A 19 -11.92 -5.84 1.90
C ARG A 19 -12.06 -5.16 3.25
N GLU A 20 -11.11 -4.30 3.60
CA GLU A 20 -10.95 -3.79 4.97
C GLU A 20 -11.25 -2.30 5.08
N ASN A 21 -11.17 -1.56 3.98
CA ASN A 21 -11.26 -0.09 3.94
C ASN A 21 -11.75 0.39 2.56
N GLU A 22 -13.02 0.10 2.25
CA GLU A 22 -13.65 0.40 0.94
C GLU A 22 -13.54 1.88 0.57
N ASP A 23 -13.65 2.79 1.53
CA ASP A 23 -13.52 4.23 1.30
C ASP A 23 -12.13 4.62 0.78
N ILE A 24 -11.07 4.08 1.36
CA ILE A 24 -9.68 4.33 0.92
C ILE A 24 -9.48 3.70 -0.46
N PHE A 25 -9.99 2.49 -0.68
CA PHE A 25 -9.93 1.82 -1.98
C PHE A 25 -10.58 2.66 -3.08
N LEU A 26 -11.78 3.20 -2.84
CA LEU A 26 -12.47 4.06 -3.80
C LEU A 26 -11.69 5.34 -4.07
N GLN A 27 -11.14 6.00 -3.05
CA GLN A 27 -10.29 7.18 -3.22
C GLN A 27 -9.04 6.89 -4.06
N LEU A 28 -8.40 5.74 -3.84
CA LEU A 28 -7.22 5.34 -4.60
C LEU A 28 -7.55 5.01 -6.06
N LYS A 29 -8.69 4.33 -6.29
CA LYS A 29 -9.13 3.87 -7.62
C LYS A 29 -9.70 4.99 -8.48
N LEU A 30 -10.37 5.96 -7.88
CA LEU A 30 -10.93 7.13 -8.56
C LEU A 30 -9.86 8.20 -8.85
N ASN A 31 -8.61 7.97 -8.43
CA ASN A 31 -7.52 8.87 -8.73
C ASN A 31 -7.12 8.78 -10.21
N GLU A 32 -7.67 9.69 -11.01
CA GLU A 32 -7.48 9.79 -12.47
C GLU A 32 -6.00 9.97 -12.90
N LYS A 33 -5.09 10.23 -11.96
CA LYS A 33 -3.66 10.43 -12.23
C LYS A 33 -2.82 9.16 -12.09
N SER A 34 -3.44 8.01 -11.80
CA SER A 34 -2.70 6.75 -11.70
C SER A 34 -2.23 6.27 -13.09
N ILE A 35 -0.92 6.12 -13.28
CA ILE A 35 -0.35 5.56 -14.51
C ILE A 35 0.15 4.15 -14.21
N LEU A 36 -0.46 3.16 -14.86
CA LEU A 36 0.02 1.78 -14.89
C LEU A 36 1.05 1.63 -16.00
N ASP A 37 2.27 1.21 -15.66
CA ASP A 37 3.25 0.72 -16.62
C ASP A 37 3.62 -0.74 -16.31
N SER A 38 4.44 -1.35 -17.17
CA SER A 38 4.87 -2.74 -17.01
C SER A 38 5.72 -3.00 -15.75
N ALA A 39 6.22 -1.95 -15.08
CA ALA A 39 7.08 -2.04 -13.91
C ALA A 39 6.34 -1.70 -12.60
N GLY A 40 5.17 -1.05 -12.65
CA GLY A 40 4.40 -0.74 -11.45
C GLY A 40 3.29 0.29 -11.66
N TYR A 41 2.76 0.79 -10.55
CA TYR A 41 1.79 1.88 -10.54
C TYR A 41 2.41 3.11 -9.91
N ASN A 42 2.23 4.25 -10.59
CA ASN A 42 2.54 5.57 -10.03
C ASN A 42 1.24 6.23 -9.57
N PHE A 43 1.20 6.67 -8.33
CA PHE A 43 0.09 7.39 -7.71
C PHE A 43 0.48 8.83 -7.48
N LYS A 44 -0.49 9.74 -7.65
CA LYS A 44 -0.39 11.11 -7.16
C LYS A 44 -1.53 11.38 -6.20
N ILE A 45 -1.28 11.25 -4.90
CA ILE A 45 -2.28 11.35 -3.84
C ILE A 45 -2.00 12.55 -2.93
N GLU A 46 -3.03 13.01 -2.22
CA GLU A 46 -2.90 14.00 -1.15
C GLU A 46 -2.16 13.39 0.05
N GLU A 47 -1.48 14.23 0.83
CA GLU A 47 -0.69 13.79 2.00
C GLU A 47 -1.55 13.11 3.06
N ASP A 48 -2.74 13.65 3.36
CA ASP A 48 -3.68 13.04 4.31
C ASP A 48 -4.04 11.59 3.93
N LEU A 49 -4.27 11.32 2.65
CA LEU A 49 -4.57 9.97 2.18
C LEU A 49 -3.33 9.07 2.25
N ALA A 50 -2.14 9.64 2.02
CA ALA A 50 -0.89 8.89 2.13
C ALA A 50 -0.61 8.45 3.57
N ASP A 51 -0.82 9.35 4.53
CA ASP A 51 -0.69 9.06 5.96
C ASP A 51 -1.66 7.95 6.39
N VAL A 52 -2.92 8.01 5.98
CA VAL A 52 -3.92 6.97 6.31
C VAL A 52 -3.51 5.60 5.75
N ILE A 53 -3.00 5.54 4.52
CA ILE A 53 -2.53 4.29 3.91
C ILE A 53 -1.29 3.75 4.64
N ARG A 54 -0.36 4.63 5.02
CA ARG A 54 0.83 4.26 5.78
C ARG A 54 0.44 3.69 7.14
N ASP A 55 -0.42 4.37 7.87
CA ASP A 55 -0.85 3.96 9.20
C ASP A 55 -1.57 2.60 9.15
N TRP A 56 -2.45 2.40 8.15
CA TRP A 56 -3.06 1.09 7.88
C TRP A 56 -2.01 0.01 7.62
N ALA A 57 -0.99 0.29 6.80
CA ALA A 57 0.05 -0.69 6.49
C ALA A 57 0.92 -1.03 7.71
N MET A 58 1.23 -0.04 8.57
CA MET A 58 1.96 -0.24 9.82
C MET A 58 1.18 -1.15 10.78
N ASP A 59 -0.11 -0.88 10.97
CA ASP A 59 -0.97 -1.71 11.83
C ASP A 59 -1.09 -3.14 11.27
N LYS A 60 -1.27 -3.27 9.95
CA LYS A 60 -1.38 -4.58 9.30
C LYS A 60 -0.10 -5.40 9.43
N GLN A 61 1.06 -4.78 9.27
CA GLN A 61 2.36 -5.46 9.33
C GLN A 61 2.62 -6.08 10.70
N GLN A 62 2.13 -5.46 11.78
CA GLN A 62 2.24 -6.05 13.12
C GLN A 62 1.41 -7.32 13.29
N ILE A 63 0.35 -7.51 12.49
CA ILE A 63 -0.57 -8.65 12.59
C ILE A 63 -0.12 -9.82 11.70
N VAL A 64 0.35 -9.52 10.47
CA VAL A 64 0.62 -10.55 9.44
C VAL A 64 2.01 -10.45 8.79
N GLY A 65 2.80 -9.45 9.17
CA GLY A 65 4.07 -9.15 8.50
C GLY A 65 5.24 -10.03 8.93
N PHE A 66 5.09 -10.81 10.00
CA PHE A 66 6.14 -11.63 10.57
C PHE A 66 5.67 -13.07 10.79
N ASP A 67 6.57 -14.02 10.61
CA ASP A 67 6.34 -15.42 10.97
C ASP A 67 6.69 -15.71 12.44
N GLU A 68 6.70 -16.99 12.81
CA GLU A 68 6.97 -17.43 14.18
C GLU A 68 8.42 -17.14 14.66
N ASP A 69 9.35 -16.97 13.73
CA ASP A 69 10.75 -16.64 14.00
C ASP A 69 11.00 -15.12 13.98
N TYR A 70 9.93 -14.32 13.87
CA TYR A 70 9.98 -12.86 13.68
C TYR A 70 10.71 -12.44 12.40
N GLU A 71 10.74 -13.32 11.38
CA GLU A 71 11.26 -12.98 10.06
C GLU A 71 10.15 -12.34 9.21
N LEU A 72 10.54 -11.39 8.38
CA LEU A 72 9.63 -10.69 7.47
C LEU A 72 9.06 -11.67 6.45
N THR A 73 7.74 -11.83 6.43
CA THR A 73 7.07 -12.66 5.43
C THR A 73 7.00 -11.94 4.09
N ASN A 74 6.69 -12.65 3.01
CA ASN A 74 6.41 -12.02 1.70
C ASN A 74 5.32 -10.94 1.80
N GLU A 75 4.31 -11.15 2.66
CA GLU A 75 3.27 -10.15 2.93
C GLU A 75 3.83 -8.96 3.70
N GLY A 76 4.66 -9.22 4.71
CA GLY A 76 5.37 -8.20 5.45
C GLY A 76 6.30 -7.35 4.60
N GLU A 77 7.00 -7.92 3.63
CA GLU A 77 7.85 -7.19 2.67
C GLU A 77 7.03 -6.24 1.80
N MET A 78 5.84 -6.67 1.35
CA MET A 78 4.93 -5.83 0.59
C MET A 78 4.40 -4.68 1.46
N LEU A 79 4.03 -4.96 2.71
CA LEU A 79 3.61 -3.94 3.67
C LEU A 79 4.74 -2.95 4.00
N GLN A 80 5.98 -3.43 4.16
CA GLN A 80 7.15 -2.57 4.36
C GLN A 80 7.36 -1.64 3.16
N GLU A 81 7.27 -2.17 1.93
CA GLU A 81 7.38 -1.34 0.72
C GLU A 81 6.31 -0.25 0.71
N ILE A 82 5.08 -0.54 1.12
CA ILE A 82 4.01 0.47 1.23
C ILE A 82 4.40 1.52 2.27
N ILE A 83 4.80 1.12 3.48
CA ILE A 83 5.19 2.05 4.55
C ILE A 83 6.30 2.99 4.09
N ASP A 84 7.39 2.43 3.54
CA ASP A 84 8.56 3.20 3.10
C ASP A 84 8.20 4.20 2.01
N LYS A 85 7.33 3.80 1.08
CA LYS A 85 6.95 4.61 -0.08
C LYS A 85 5.95 5.70 0.26
N PHE A 86 5.21 5.56 1.36
CA PHE A 86 4.20 6.52 1.83
C PHE A 86 4.71 7.40 3.00
N TYR A 87 6.02 7.36 3.31
CA TYR A 87 6.66 8.18 4.35
C TYR A 87 7.38 9.44 3.82
N THR A 88 7.15 9.87 2.56
CA THR A 88 7.89 10.97 1.90
C THR A 88 7.17 12.32 1.93
#